data_AF-A0ABD3DVR3-F1
#
_entry.id   AF-A0ABD3DVR3-F1
#
_cell.length_a   1.000
_cell.length_b   1.000
_cell.length_c   1.000
_cell.angle_alpha   90.00
_cell.angle_beta   90.00
_cell.angle_gamma   90.00
#
_symmetry.space_group_name_H-M   'P 1'
#
loop_
_entity.id
_entity.type
_entity.pdbx_description
1 polymer ?
#
loop_
_entity_poly.entity_id
_entity_poly.type
_entity_poly.pdbx_seq_one_letter_code
_entity_poly.pdbx_strand_id
1 'polypeptide(L)'
;MSSTGAVGEALTWKPQEEGLREICGLLEQQMAPSSDDKSLIWQKLHHYSQFPDFNNYLAFIFAHAEGIPLEVRQAAGLFLKNNLRSAYETMPPANQQYIKSEMLPCLGVADRQIRSTAGTIISTLVQIVGVSGWLELLLALEKCLDSNDVNHMDGAMDALSKICEDVPQVLDSDIPGLTKRPIDVFIPRFLQLFQSPHTALRKLALSSVNQYIMLMPTVLGKSMDIYLQGLFILSNDQAPEVRKLVCAAFVQLIEVRSSVLEPHLRNVIEYMLLVNQDSDDEVALEACEFWSAYCEAELPPENLREFLPRLIPILLSNMAYADDDESVVEAEEDGSLPDRDQDLKPRFHSSRFHGSEDEEDEDDNIVNVWNLRKCSAAAIDFLSNVFGDEILPTLMPIVQVL
;
A
#
# COMPACT_ATOMS: atom_id res chain seq x y z
N MET A 1 22.31 -53.32 -24.38
CA MET A 1 22.17 -52.79 -25.75
C MET A 1 20.77 -52.19 -25.84
N SER A 2 20.60 -51.03 -25.21
CA SER A 2 20.51 -49.70 -25.86
C SER A 2 19.10 -49.49 -26.38
N SER A 3 18.19 -48.95 -25.56
CA SER A 3 18.01 -47.51 -25.29
C SER A 3 17.77 -46.68 -26.55
N THR A 4 16.52 -46.26 -26.74
CA THR A 4 16.21 -44.86 -27.08
C THR A 4 14.83 -44.57 -26.49
N GLY A 5 14.86 -44.06 -25.25
CA GLY A 5 13.69 -43.43 -24.65
C GLY A 5 13.45 -42.11 -25.38
N ALA A 6 12.25 -41.94 -25.91
CA ALA A 6 11.74 -40.64 -26.28
C ALA A 6 11.52 -39.87 -24.97
N VAL A 7 12.34 -38.85 -24.77
CA VAL A 7 12.14 -37.82 -23.75
C VAL A 7 10.84 -37.11 -24.14
N GLY A 8 9.80 -37.27 -23.33
CA GLY A 8 8.53 -36.57 -23.54
C GLY A 8 8.73 -35.07 -23.36
N GLU A 9 8.58 -34.30 -24.44
CA GLU A 9 8.34 -32.87 -24.39
C GLU A 9 7.08 -32.63 -23.55
N ALA A 10 7.18 -31.84 -22.49
CA ALA A 10 6.01 -31.42 -21.72
C ALA A 10 5.08 -30.62 -22.64
N LEU A 11 3.91 -31.16 -22.96
CA LEU A 11 2.88 -30.52 -23.77
C LEU A 11 2.45 -29.19 -23.10
N THR A 12 2.91 -28.07 -23.64
CA THR A 12 2.43 -26.74 -23.25
C THR A 12 0.94 -26.63 -23.54
N TRP A 13 0.14 -26.25 -22.55
CA TRP A 13 -1.29 -26.03 -22.71
C TRP A 13 -1.57 -24.98 -23.81
N LYS A 14 -2.63 -25.19 -24.60
CA LYS A 14 -3.06 -24.24 -25.63
C LYS A 14 -4.59 -24.09 -25.57
N PRO A 15 -5.11 -22.86 -25.74
CA PRO A 15 -6.56 -22.63 -25.74
C PRO A 15 -7.20 -23.22 -27.00
N GLN A 16 -8.43 -23.67 -26.87
CA GLN A 16 -9.31 -23.90 -28.02
C GLN A 16 -9.93 -22.57 -28.45
N GLU A 17 -9.94 -22.31 -29.75
CA GLU A 17 -10.34 -21.01 -30.30
C GLU A 17 -11.80 -20.63 -29.98
N GLU A 18 -12.68 -21.63 -29.96
CA GLU A 18 -14.10 -21.45 -29.62
C GLU A 18 -14.28 -21.06 -28.14
N GLY A 19 -13.63 -21.77 -27.22
CA GLY A 19 -13.66 -21.45 -25.79
C GLY A 19 -13.03 -20.08 -25.49
N LEU A 20 -11.95 -19.72 -26.19
CA LEU A 20 -11.32 -18.41 -26.06
C LEU A 20 -12.31 -17.29 -26.43
N ARG A 21 -12.97 -17.39 -27.60
CA ARG A 21 -13.96 -16.39 -28.05
C ARG A 21 -15.15 -16.30 -27.10
N GLU A 22 -15.62 -17.43 -26.60
CA GLU A 22 -16.75 -17.46 -25.68
C GLU A 22 -16.43 -16.76 -24.35
N ILE A 23 -15.29 -17.09 -23.73
CA ILE A 23 -14.88 -16.47 -22.45
C ILE A 23 -14.66 -14.97 -22.62
N CYS A 24 -14.02 -14.54 -23.72
CA CYS A 24 -13.82 -13.12 -23.99
C CYS A 24 -15.16 -12.39 -24.17
N GLY A 25 -16.11 -12.97 -24.92
CA GLY A 25 -17.44 -12.41 -25.08
C GLY A 25 -18.22 -12.29 -23.77
N LEU A 26 -18.09 -13.26 -22.85
CA LEU A 26 -18.70 -13.19 -21.52
C LEU A 26 -18.09 -12.08 -20.66
N LEU A 27 -16.77 -11.94 -20.69
CA LEU A 27 -16.06 -10.87 -19.97
C LEU A 27 -16.46 -9.49 -20.49
N GLU A 28 -16.55 -9.31 -21.81
CA GLU A 28 -17.03 -8.07 -22.44
C GLU A 28 -18.46 -7.72 -21.99
N GLN A 29 -19.37 -8.70 -21.99
CA GLN A 29 -20.75 -8.49 -21.56
C GLN A 29 -20.87 -8.16 -20.07
N GLN A 30 -20.02 -8.75 -19.22
CA GLN A 30 -19.99 -8.46 -17.79
C GLN A 30 -19.66 -6.99 -17.51
N MET A 31 -18.81 -6.39 -18.34
CA MET A 31 -18.39 -4.99 -18.23
C MET A 31 -19.43 -3.99 -18.76
N ALA A 32 -20.41 -4.44 -19.54
CA ALA A 32 -21.40 -3.56 -20.13
C ALA A 32 -22.36 -2.96 -19.07
N PRO A 33 -22.62 -1.63 -19.08
CA PRO A 33 -23.46 -0.98 -18.08
C PRO A 33 -24.93 -1.44 -18.10
N SER A 34 -25.47 -1.83 -19.25
CA SER A 34 -26.90 -2.05 -19.50
C SER A 34 -27.32 -3.53 -19.66
N SER A 35 -26.56 -4.48 -19.11
CA SER A 35 -26.89 -5.90 -19.23
C SER A 35 -27.96 -6.30 -18.19
N ASP A 36 -29.22 -6.46 -18.61
CA ASP A 36 -30.29 -7.06 -17.80
C ASP A 36 -29.95 -8.51 -17.33
N ASP A 37 -28.95 -9.14 -17.95
CA ASP A 37 -28.51 -10.52 -17.72
C ASP A 37 -27.21 -10.65 -16.87
N LYS A 38 -26.79 -9.64 -16.11
CA LYS A 38 -25.53 -9.70 -15.32
C LYS A 38 -25.46 -10.92 -14.39
N SER A 39 -26.59 -11.28 -13.78
CA SER A 39 -26.70 -12.47 -12.93
C SER A 39 -26.48 -13.77 -13.72
N LEU A 40 -27.02 -13.85 -14.94
CA LEU A 40 -26.87 -15.01 -15.82
C LEU A 40 -25.42 -15.16 -16.32
N ILE A 41 -24.77 -14.05 -16.68
CA ILE A 41 -23.36 -14.03 -17.08
C ILE A 41 -22.48 -14.51 -15.93
N TRP A 42 -22.74 -14.01 -14.71
CA TRP A 42 -22.01 -14.44 -13.52
C TRP A 42 -22.18 -15.93 -13.25
N GLN A 43 -23.40 -16.46 -13.38
CA GLN A 43 -23.67 -17.90 -13.25
C GLN A 43 -22.92 -18.74 -14.29
N LYS A 44 -22.83 -18.27 -15.55
CA LYS A 44 -22.05 -18.95 -16.60
C LYS A 44 -20.55 -18.96 -16.28
N LEU A 45 -19.99 -17.81 -15.87
CA LEU A 45 -18.58 -17.74 -15.49
C LEU A 45 -18.28 -18.61 -14.25
N HIS A 46 -19.21 -18.65 -13.29
CA HIS A 46 -19.09 -19.54 -12.14
C HIS A 46 -19.18 -21.02 -12.55
N HIS A 47 -20.07 -21.38 -13.47
CA HIS A 47 -20.08 -22.73 -14.04
C HIS A 47 -18.73 -23.04 -14.73
N TYR A 48 -18.16 -22.09 -15.47
CA TYR A 48 -16.86 -22.28 -16.11
C TYR A 48 -15.69 -22.43 -15.14
N SER A 49 -15.74 -21.79 -13.97
CA SER A 49 -14.74 -22.00 -12.91
C SER A 49 -14.63 -23.44 -12.39
N GLN A 50 -15.62 -24.29 -12.68
CA GLN A 50 -15.57 -25.72 -12.34
C GLN A 50 -14.68 -26.54 -13.29
N PHE A 51 -14.34 -26.01 -14.47
CA PHE A 51 -13.46 -26.71 -15.40
C PHE A 51 -11.99 -26.55 -15.01
N PRO A 52 -11.20 -27.65 -15.00
CA PRO A 52 -9.82 -27.62 -14.48
C PRO A 52 -8.90 -26.60 -15.17
N ASP A 53 -9.08 -26.38 -16.48
CA ASP A 53 -8.24 -25.52 -17.31
C ASP A 53 -8.85 -24.13 -17.57
N PHE A 54 -9.99 -23.80 -16.97
CA PHE A 54 -10.59 -22.46 -17.10
C PHE A 54 -9.62 -21.36 -16.67
N ASN A 55 -8.87 -21.57 -15.59
CA ASN A 55 -7.87 -20.61 -15.13
C ASN A 55 -6.69 -20.47 -16.11
N ASN A 56 -6.39 -21.49 -16.93
CA ASN A 56 -5.41 -21.37 -18.00
C ASN A 56 -5.93 -20.45 -19.12
N TYR A 57 -7.22 -20.51 -19.47
CA TYR A 57 -7.83 -19.55 -20.39
C TYR A 57 -7.71 -18.12 -19.87
N LEU A 58 -8.03 -17.88 -18.60
CA LEU A 58 -7.91 -16.54 -18.02
C LEU A 58 -6.47 -16.03 -18.03
N ALA A 59 -5.50 -16.89 -17.67
CA ALA A 59 -4.08 -16.56 -17.74
C ALA A 59 -3.62 -16.26 -19.17
N PHE A 60 -4.06 -17.05 -20.15
CA PHE A 60 -3.74 -16.85 -21.56
C PHE A 60 -4.37 -15.56 -22.12
N ILE A 61 -5.65 -15.29 -21.83
CA ILE A 61 -6.33 -14.05 -22.25
C ILE A 61 -5.58 -12.85 -21.69
N PHE A 62 -5.22 -12.90 -20.42
CA PHE A 62 -4.45 -11.86 -19.78
C PHE A 62 -3.06 -11.67 -20.41
N ALA A 63 -2.27 -12.74 -20.56
CA ALA A 63 -0.86 -12.66 -20.95
C ALA A 63 -0.65 -12.51 -22.47
N HIS A 64 -1.43 -13.21 -23.30
CA HIS A 64 -1.10 -13.46 -24.71
C HIS A 64 -2.14 -13.01 -25.72
N ALA A 65 -3.36 -12.63 -25.32
CA ALA A 65 -4.40 -12.30 -26.28
C ALA A 65 -4.20 -10.90 -26.91
N GLU A 66 -3.21 -10.80 -27.79
CA GLU A 66 -2.96 -9.63 -28.63
C GLU A 66 -4.17 -9.38 -29.55
N GLY A 67 -4.70 -8.16 -29.52
CA GLY A 67 -5.89 -7.75 -30.29
C GLY A 67 -7.21 -7.82 -29.52
N ILE A 68 -7.22 -8.41 -28.32
CA ILE A 68 -8.37 -8.29 -27.40
C ILE A 68 -8.28 -6.96 -26.63
N PRO A 69 -9.40 -6.25 -26.39
CA PRO A 69 -9.39 -5.00 -25.63
C PRO A 69 -8.69 -5.15 -24.27
N LEU A 70 -7.95 -4.12 -23.87
CA LEU A 70 -7.15 -4.14 -22.63
C LEU A 70 -8.03 -4.39 -21.41
N GLU A 71 -9.22 -3.82 -21.40
CA GLU A 71 -10.23 -3.93 -20.35
C GLU A 71 -10.65 -5.38 -20.11
N VAL A 72 -10.81 -6.16 -21.19
CA VAL A 72 -11.17 -7.58 -21.15
C VAL A 72 -10.01 -8.41 -20.63
N ARG A 73 -8.78 -8.10 -21.06
CA ARG A 73 -7.57 -8.76 -20.55
C ARG A 73 -7.42 -8.52 -19.05
N GLN A 74 -7.62 -7.28 -18.58
CA GLN A 74 -7.59 -6.96 -17.16
C GLN A 74 -8.71 -7.67 -16.39
N ALA A 75 -9.93 -7.70 -16.93
CA ALA A 75 -11.04 -8.43 -16.32
C ALA A 75 -10.70 -9.93 -16.16
N ALA A 76 -10.08 -10.56 -17.18
CA ALA A 76 -9.59 -11.93 -17.09
C ALA A 76 -8.56 -12.10 -15.97
N GLY A 77 -7.58 -11.20 -15.88
CA GLY A 77 -6.55 -11.23 -14.82
C GLY A 77 -7.13 -11.06 -13.41
N LEU A 78 -8.09 -10.16 -13.22
CA LEU A 78 -8.77 -9.95 -11.94
C LEU A 78 -9.68 -11.13 -11.57
N PHE A 79 -10.36 -11.73 -12.56
CA PHE A 79 -11.15 -12.94 -12.34
C PHE A 79 -10.24 -14.11 -11.94
N LEU A 80 -9.10 -14.26 -12.62
CA LEU A 80 -8.08 -15.25 -12.27
C LEU A 80 -7.61 -15.07 -10.83
N LYS A 81 -7.24 -13.84 -10.43
CA LYS A 81 -6.85 -13.51 -9.05
C LYS A 81 -7.88 -14.00 -8.03
N ASN A 82 -9.16 -13.73 -8.27
CA ASN A 82 -10.23 -14.11 -7.35
C ASN A 82 -10.41 -15.63 -7.29
N ASN A 83 -10.34 -16.33 -8.43
CA ASN A 83 -10.46 -17.78 -8.50
C ASN A 83 -9.30 -18.49 -7.80
N LEU A 84 -8.07 -17.97 -7.91
CA LEU A 84 -6.89 -18.62 -7.33
C LEU A 84 -7.04 -18.81 -5.81
N ARG A 85 -7.66 -17.87 -5.11
CA ARG A 85 -7.84 -17.96 -3.64
C ARG A 85 -8.63 -19.20 -3.20
N SER A 86 -9.57 -19.67 -4.00
CA SER A 86 -10.43 -20.82 -3.65
C SER A 86 -10.07 -22.10 -4.42
N ALA A 87 -9.55 -21.97 -5.65
CA ALA A 87 -9.33 -23.11 -6.54
C ALA A 87 -7.88 -23.59 -6.59
N TYR A 88 -6.89 -22.83 -6.10
CA TYR A 88 -5.48 -23.16 -6.32
C TYR A 88 -5.09 -24.52 -5.73
N GLU A 89 -5.51 -24.83 -4.50
CA GLU A 89 -5.15 -26.10 -3.83
C GLU A 89 -5.68 -27.33 -4.56
N THR A 90 -6.87 -27.24 -5.16
CA THR A 90 -7.51 -28.35 -5.88
C THR A 90 -7.12 -28.37 -7.37
N MET A 91 -6.44 -27.33 -7.86
CA MET A 91 -6.02 -27.20 -9.24
C MET A 91 -4.93 -28.22 -9.60
N PRO A 92 -4.97 -28.84 -10.79
CA PRO A 92 -3.89 -29.72 -11.25
C PRO A 92 -2.53 -29.01 -11.26
N PRO A 93 -1.43 -29.66 -10.83
CA PRO A 93 -0.10 -29.03 -10.78
C PRO A 93 0.38 -28.47 -12.12
N ALA A 94 -0.01 -29.09 -13.24
CA ALA A 94 0.31 -28.59 -14.57
C ALA A 94 -0.31 -27.20 -14.84
N ASN A 95 -1.52 -26.95 -14.35
CA ASN A 95 -2.22 -25.68 -14.51
C ASN A 95 -1.65 -24.62 -13.55
N GLN A 96 -1.30 -25.01 -12.32
CA GLN A 96 -0.59 -24.14 -11.39
C GLN A 96 0.74 -23.66 -11.99
N GLN A 97 1.53 -24.58 -12.57
CA GLN A 97 2.80 -24.24 -13.21
C GLN A 97 2.61 -23.38 -14.46
N TYR A 98 1.59 -23.67 -15.27
CA TYR A 98 1.24 -22.87 -16.44
C TYR A 98 0.97 -21.42 -16.04
N ILE A 99 0.06 -21.18 -15.09
CA ILE A 99 -0.28 -19.83 -14.64
C ILE A 99 0.96 -19.10 -14.13
N LYS A 100 1.79 -19.75 -13.32
CA LYS A 100 3.07 -19.19 -12.85
C LYS A 100 3.98 -18.79 -14.03
N SER A 101 4.15 -19.65 -15.03
CA SER A 101 5.01 -19.33 -16.18
C SER A 101 4.49 -18.18 -17.04
N GLU A 102 3.16 -18.02 -17.13
CA GLU A 102 2.53 -16.94 -17.90
C GLU A 102 2.65 -15.58 -17.22
N MET A 103 2.68 -15.53 -15.87
CA MET A 103 2.77 -14.27 -15.14
C MET A 103 4.16 -13.63 -15.19
N LEU A 104 5.24 -14.42 -15.21
CA LEU A 104 6.61 -13.86 -15.13
C LEU A 104 6.97 -12.93 -16.31
N PRO A 105 6.68 -13.27 -17.58
CA PRO A 105 6.91 -12.35 -18.70
C PRO A 105 6.08 -11.07 -18.62
N CYS A 106 4.90 -11.12 -17.97
CA CYS A 106 4.01 -9.99 -17.82
C CYS A 106 4.59 -8.86 -16.94
N LEU A 107 5.63 -9.14 -16.15
CA LEU A 107 6.35 -8.12 -15.37
C LEU A 107 7.10 -7.11 -16.25
N GLY A 108 7.45 -7.48 -17.49
CA GLY A 108 8.28 -6.69 -18.39
C GLY A 108 7.57 -6.03 -19.57
N VAL A 109 6.25 -6.20 -19.68
CA VAL A 109 5.51 -5.71 -20.85
C VAL A 109 5.42 -4.18 -20.86
N ALA A 110 5.26 -3.59 -22.03
CA ALA A 110 5.21 -2.12 -22.17
C ALA A 110 3.99 -1.50 -21.48
N ASP A 111 2.86 -2.22 -21.45
CA ASP A 111 1.61 -1.74 -20.88
C ASP A 111 1.62 -1.81 -19.33
N ARG A 112 1.49 -0.65 -18.67
CA ARG A 112 1.57 -0.52 -17.22
C ARG A 112 0.40 -1.20 -16.51
N GLN A 113 -0.77 -1.20 -17.11
CA GLN A 113 -1.98 -1.80 -16.57
C GLN A 113 -1.84 -3.32 -16.50
N ILE A 114 -1.28 -3.95 -17.55
CA ILE A 114 -0.94 -5.37 -17.52
C ILE A 114 0.14 -5.66 -16.45
N ARG A 115 1.22 -4.86 -16.37
CA ARG A 115 2.24 -5.05 -15.32
C ARG A 115 1.63 -5.02 -13.92
N SER A 116 0.76 -4.03 -13.65
CA SER A 116 0.12 -3.88 -12.35
C SER A 116 -0.83 -5.05 -12.04
N THR A 117 -1.68 -5.46 -12.98
CA THR A 117 -2.55 -6.64 -12.78
C THR A 117 -1.73 -7.92 -12.59
N ALA A 118 -0.62 -8.09 -13.30
CA ALA A 118 0.30 -9.21 -13.11
C ALA A 118 0.90 -9.21 -11.70
N GLY A 119 1.36 -8.05 -11.21
CA GLY A 119 1.85 -7.89 -9.84
C GLY A 119 0.82 -8.28 -8.79
N THR A 120 -0.47 -7.95 -9.01
CA THR A 120 -1.56 -8.34 -8.11
C THR A 120 -1.82 -9.86 -8.11
N ILE A 121 -1.76 -10.51 -9.28
CA ILE A 121 -1.89 -11.98 -9.39
C ILE A 121 -0.69 -12.65 -8.72
N ILE A 122 0.52 -12.14 -8.95
CA ILE A 122 1.76 -12.63 -8.35
C ILE A 122 1.70 -12.51 -6.83
N SER A 123 1.31 -11.37 -6.27
CA SER A 123 1.16 -11.20 -4.82
C SER A 123 0.15 -12.21 -4.25
N THR A 124 -0.98 -12.39 -4.92
CA THR A 124 -1.99 -13.39 -4.51
C THR A 124 -1.43 -14.82 -4.52
N LEU A 125 -0.64 -15.19 -5.54
CA LEU A 125 0.00 -16.50 -5.59
C LEU A 125 1.02 -16.68 -4.46
N VAL A 126 1.80 -15.63 -4.14
CA VAL A 126 2.75 -15.66 -3.02
C VAL A 126 2.03 -15.78 -1.67
N GLN A 127 0.87 -15.14 -1.49
CA GLN A 127 0.03 -15.32 -0.30
C GLN A 127 -0.43 -16.78 -0.13
N ILE A 128 -0.72 -17.48 -1.24
CA ILE A 128 -1.22 -18.87 -1.20
C ILE A 128 -0.08 -19.87 -0.98
N VAL A 129 1.00 -19.78 -1.75
CA VAL A 129 2.05 -20.82 -1.78
C VAL A 129 3.30 -20.45 -0.99
N GLY A 130 3.39 -19.22 -0.50
CA GLY A 130 4.63 -18.63 -0.03
C GLY A 130 5.67 -18.49 -1.14
N VAL A 131 6.82 -17.94 -0.79
CA VAL A 131 7.96 -17.84 -1.71
C VAL A 131 8.60 -19.22 -1.93
N SER A 132 8.53 -20.12 -0.95
CA SER A 132 9.05 -21.49 -1.05
C SER A 132 8.34 -22.31 -2.14
N GLY A 133 7.06 -22.04 -2.40
CA GLY A 133 6.28 -22.68 -3.45
C GLY A 133 6.53 -22.13 -4.86
N TRP A 134 7.35 -21.08 -5.02
CA TRP A 134 7.62 -20.45 -6.32
C TRP A 134 9.00 -19.77 -6.37
N LEU A 135 10.07 -20.55 -6.29
CA LEU A 135 11.45 -20.04 -6.26
C LEU A 135 11.84 -19.31 -7.56
N GLU A 136 11.25 -19.69 -8.69
CA GLU A 136 11.51 -19.05 -9.99
C GLU A 136 11.09 -17.57 -10.00
N LEU A 137 10.12 -17.18 -9.17
CA LEU A 137 9.69 -15.80 -9.03
C LEU A 137 10.83 -14.92 -8.51
N LEU A 138 11.58 -15.38 -7.51
CA LEU A 138 12.69 -14.60 -6.94
C LEU A 138 13.75 -14.30 -8.00
N LEU A 139 14.15 -15.32 -8.76
CA LEU A 139 15.12 -15.17 -9.83
C LEU A 139 14.62 -14.22 -10.93
N ALA A 140 13.33 -14.28 -11.26
CA ALA A 140 12.73 -13.40 -12.24
C ALA A 140 12.70 -11.94 -11.76
N LEU A 141 12.30 -11.71 -10.50
CA LEU A 141 12.27 -10.37 -9.90
C LEU A 141 13.66 -9.77 -9.80
N GLU A 142 14.66 -10.52 -9.32
CA GLU A 142 16.06 -10.07 -9.29
C GLU A 142 16.54 -9.68 -10.68
N LYS A 143 16.32 -10.54 -11.68
CA LYS A 143 16.72 -10.27 -13.06
C LYS A 143 16.04 -9.01 -13.62
N CYS A 144 14.76 -8.79 -13.31
CA CYS A 144 14.02 -7.62 -13.78
C CYS A 144 14.57 -6.32 -13.16
N LEU A 145 14.86 -6.33 -11.86
CA LEU A 145 15.45 -5.17 -11.17
C LEU A 145 16.86 -4.86 -11.70
N ASP A 146 17.65 -5.88 -12.04
CA ASP A 146 19.02 -5.72 -12.52
C ASP A 146 19.10 -5.45 -14.04
N SER A 147 17.96 -5.38 -14.75
CA SER A 147 17.91 -5.31 -16.22
C SER A 147 18.20 -3.93 -16.82
N ASN A 148 18.15 -2.87 -16.01
CA ASN A 148 18.16 -1.45 -16.45
C ASN A 148 17.05 -1.06 -17.46
N ASP A 149 16.07 -1.94 -17.70
CA ASP A 149 14.87 -1.61 -18.47
C ASP A 149 13.78 -1.11 -17.52
N VAL A 150 13.26 0.09 -17.80
CA VAL A 150 12.31 0.76 -16.91
C VAL A 150 11.02 -0.05 -16.74
N ASN A 151 10.54 -0.75 -17.76
CA ASN A 151 9.31 -1.55 -17.66
C ASN A 151 9.55 -2.79 -16.80
N HIS A 152 10.67 -3.48 -16.98
CA HIS A 152 11.05 -4.61 -16.12
C HIS A 152 11.20 -4.17 -14.67
N MET A 153 11.92 -3.06 -14.42
CA MET A 153 12.14 -2.55 -13.07
C MET A 153 10.83 -2.10 -12.41
N ASP A 154 9.97 -1.38 -13.14
CA ASP A 154 8.68 -0.90 -12.67
C ASP A 154 7.73 -2.07 -12.34
N GLY A 155 7.58 -3.04 -13.25
CA GLY A 155 6.71 -4.20 -12.98
C GLY A 155 7.21 -5.09 -11.85
N ALA A 156 8.53 -5.31 -11.76
CA ALA A 156 9.11 -6.06 -10.65
C ALA A 156 8.96 -5.32 -9.31
N MET A 157 9.19 -4.00 -9.28
CA MET A 157 8.97 -3.22 -8.05
C MET A 157 7.51 -3.11 -7.66
N ASP A 158 6.58 -3.00 -8.62
CA ASP A 158 5.14 -2.97 -8.33
C ASP A 158 4.66 -4.31 -7.78
N ALA A 159 5.15 -5.44 -8.32
CA ALA A 159 4.88 -6.76 -7.76
C ALA A 159 5.49 -6.92 -6.35
N LEU A 160 6.73 -6.49 -6.16
CA LEU A 160 7.41 -6.55 -4.86
C LEU A 160 6.75 -5.67 -3.82
N SER A 161 6.32 -4.45 -4.18
CA SER A 161 5.66 -3.55 -3.23
C SER A 161 4.36 -4.16 -2.71
N LYS A 162 3.57 -4.80 -3.58
CA LYS A 162 2.36 -5.54 -3.20
C LYS A 162 2.67 -6.71 -2.27
N ILE A 163 3.72 -7.48 -2.55
CA ILE A 163 4.14 -8.58 -1.66
C ILE A 163 4.60 -8.04 -0.29
N CYS A 164 5.33 -6.92 -0.27
CA CYS A 164 5.80 -6.29 0.96
C CYS A 164 4.64 -5.74 1.81
N GLU A 165 3.60 -5.21 1.18
CA GLU A 165 2.39 -4.70 1.83
C GLU A 165 1.50 -5.85 2.34
N ASP A 166 1.24 -6.85 1.50
CA ASP A 166 0.31 -7.92 1.81
C ASP A 166 0.86 -8.94 2.82
N VAL A 167 2.12 -9.36 2.65
CA VAL A 167 2.74 -10.48 3.39
C VAL A 167 4.25 -10.27 3.61
N PRO A 168 4.68 -9.21 4.32
CA PRO A 168 6.10 -8.88 4.47
C PRO A 168 6.94 -10.00 5.12
N GLN A 169 6.34 -10.78 6.02
CA GLN A 169 7.01 -11.86 6.76
C GLN A 169 7.49 -12.99 5.82
N VAL A 170 6.84 -13.19 4.67
CA VAL A 170 7.18 -14.27 3.74
C VAL A 170 8.56 -14.02 3.10
N LEU A 171 8.92 -12.76 2.85
CA LEU A 171 10.25 -12.40 2.32
C LEU A 171 11.35 -12.42 3.40
N ASP A 172 11.01 -12.27 4.68
CA ASP A 172 11.94 -12.38 5.83
C ASP A 172 11.98 -13.79 6.46
N SER A 173 11.46 -14.80 5.75
CA SER A 173 11.50 -16.19 6.20
C SER A 173 12.72 -16.93 5.65
N ASP A 174 13.25 -17.87 6.42
CA ASP A 174 14.27 -18.81 5.95
C ASP A 174 13.65 -19.84 5.00
N ILE A 175 14.15 -19.89 3.76
CA ILE A 175 13.59 -20.74 2.70
C ILE A 175 14.53 -21.90 2.40
N PRO A 176 14.06 -23.16 2.48
CA PRO A 176 14.86 -24.32 2.11
C PRO A 176 15.41 -24.19 0.68
N GLY A 177 16.73 -24.35 0.54
CA GLY A 177 17.42 -24.26 -0.75
C GLY A 177 18.02 -22.89 -1.07
N LEU A 178 17.69 -21.84 -0.31
CA LEU A 178 18.33 -20.53 -0.43
C LEU A 178 19.42 -20.34 0.64
N THR A 179 20.49 -19.63 0.26
CA THR A 179 21.61 -19.30 1.16
C THR A 179 21.38 -18.01 1.95
N LYS A 180 20.45 -17.17 1.49
CA LYS A 180 20.06 -15.90 2.10
C LYS A 180 18.53 -15.81 2.12
N ARG A 181 17.99 -15.05 3.06
CA ARG A 181 16.56 -14.72 3.03
C ARG A 181 16.28 -13.83 1.81
N PRO A 182 15.12 -13.93 1.16
CA PRO A 182 14.76 -13.03 0.06
C PRO A 182 14.94 -11.54 0.43
N ILE A 183 14.59 -11.16 1.65
CA ILE A 183 14.71 -9.77 2.10
C ILE A 183 16.17 -9.26 2.15
N ASP A 184 17.14 -10.15 2.45
CA ASP A 184 18.58 -9.83 2.43
C ASP A 184 19.08 -9.46 1.02
N VAL A 185 18.33 -9.89 0.00
CA VAL A 185 18.65 -9.67 -1.42
C VAL A 185 17.94 -8.42 -1.94
N PHE A 186 16.72 -8.15 -1.50
CA PHE A 186 15.89 -7.08 -2.02
C PHE A 186 16.08 -5.72 -1.32
N ILE A 187 16.25 -5.67 0.01
CA ILE A 187 16.43 -4.39 0.73
C ILE A 187 17.58 -3.55 0.15
N PRO A 188 18.79 -4.10 -0.09
CA PRO A 188 19.87 -3.32 -0.68
C PRO A 188 19.52 -2.74 -2.06
N ARG A 189 18.73 -3.46 -2.87
CA ARG A 189 18.28 -2.98 -4.18
C ARG A 189 17.23 -1.87 -4.04
N PHE A 190 16.30 -1.99 -3.09
CA PHE A 190 15.31 -0.94 -2.84
C PHE A 190 16.01 0.36 -2.42
N LEU A 191 16.99 0.28 -1.51
CA LEU A 191 17.77 1.45 -1.08
C LEU A 191 18.53 2.12 -2.24
N GLN A 192 19.04 1.35 -3.20
CA GLN A 192 19.67 1.91 -4.40
C GLN A 192 18.67 2.68 -5.28
N LEU A 193 17.42 2.20 -5.36
CA LEU A 193 16.37 2.83 -6.17
C LEU A 193 15.89 4.17 -5.62
N PHE A 194 16.26 4.56 -4.40
CA PHE A 194 15.96 5.91 -3.87
C PHE A 194 16.62 7.01 -4.71
N GLN A 195 17.71 6.70 -5.42
CA GLN A 195 18.39 7.64 -6.33
C GLN A 195 17.98 7.45 -7.80
N SER A 196 16.93 6.65 -8.07
CA SER A 196 16.44 6.43 -9.42
C SER A 196 15.98 7.74 -10.07
N PRO A 197 16.25 7.97 -11.36
CA PRO A 197 15.70 9.13 -12.07
C PRO A 197 14.17 9.05 -12.20
N HIS A 198 13.58 7.86 -12.04
CA HIS A 198 12.15 7.64 -12.19
C HIS A 198 11.40 7.73 -10.85
N THR A 199 10.49 8.69 -10.73
CA THR A 199 9.67 8.91 -9.52
C THR A 199 8.92 7.65 -9.10
N ALA A 200 8.35 6.90 -10.05
CA ALA A 200 7.62 5.66 -9.75
C ALA A 200 8.49 4.64 -9.01
N LEU A 201 9.76 4.47 -9.41
CA LEU A 201 10.69 3.55 -8.75
C LEU A 201 11.10 4.04 -7.36
N ARG A 202 11.33 5.35 -7.19
CA ARG A 202 11.63 5.94 -5.86
C ARG A 202 10.47 5.71 -4.89
N LYS A 203 9.25 5.99 -5.34
CA LYS A 203 8.01 5.75 -4.58
C LYS A 203 7.86 4.29 -4.18
N LEU A 204 7.89 3.36 -5.16
CA LEU A 204 7.69 1.93 -4.91
C LEU A 204 8.78 1.36 -3.99
N ALA A 205 10.03 1.78 -4.16
CA ALA A 205 11.12 1.32 -3.32
C ALA A 205 10.98 1.84 -1.89
N LEU A 206 10.68 3.12 -1.69
CA LEU A 206 10.51 3.70 -0.37
C LEU A 206 9.31 3.08 0.35
N SER A 207 8.15 2.98 -0.31
CA SER A 207 6.97 2.36 0.29
C SER A 207 7.22 0.90 0.69
N SER A 208 7.99 0.16 -0.12
CA SER A 208 8.36 -1.24 0.18
C SER A 208 9.29 -1.34 1.39
N VAL A 209 10.28 -0.45 1.54
CA VAL A 209 11.17 -0.46 2.71
C VAL A 209 10.40 -0.09 3.98
N ASN A 210 9.46 0.86 3.90
CA ASN A 210 8.64 1.29 5.04
C ASN A 210 7.86 0.12 5.66
N GLN A 211 7.37 -0.84 4.86
CA GLN A 211 6.67 -2.04 5.37
C GLN A 211 7.50 -2.88 6.36
N TYR A 212 8.83 -2.71 6.34
CA TYR A 212 9.74 -3.44 7.22
C TYR A 212 10.19 -2.65 8.44
N ILE A 213 9.74 -1.41 8.66
CA ILE A 213 10.14 -0.63 9.85
C ILE A 213 9.64 -1.32 11.13
N MET A 214 8.38 -1.75 11.16
CA MET A 214 7.80 -2.49 12.28
C MET A 214 8.47 -3.86 12.50
N LEU A 215 8.71 -4.59 11.40
CA LEU A 215 9.26 -5.96 11.45
C LEU A 215 10.75 -5.97 11.78
N MET A 216 11.47 -4.95 11.32
CA MET A 216 12.89 -4.70 11.53
C MET A 216 13.79 -5.91 11.25
N PRO A 217 13.82 -6.42 10.00
CA PRO A 217 14.69 -7.51 9.63
C PRO A 217 16.17 -7.13 9.81
N THR A 218 17.02 -8.13 10.04
CA THR A 218 18.45 -7.90 10.36
C THR A 218 19.17 -7.09 9.28
N VAL A 219 18.82 -7.27 8.00
CA VAL A 219 19.39 -6.50 6.89
C VAL A 219 19.04 -5.02 6.95
N LEU A 220 17.81 -4.66 7.33
CA LEU A 220 17.38 -3.27 7.47
C LEU A 220 18.10 -2.61 8.65
N GLY A 221 18.15 -3.29 9.80
CA GLY A 221 18.89 -2.80 10.97
C GLY A 221 20.38 -2.55 10.68
N LYS A 222 21.03 -3.41 9.89
CA LYS A 222 22.43 -3.21 9.45
C LYS A 222 22.61 -2.11 8.41
N SER A 223 21.55 -1.81 7.65
CA SER A 223 21.56 -0.80 6.59
C SER A 223 20.89 0.51 7.01
N MET A 224 20.67 0.71 8.32
CA MET A 224 19.90 1.83 8.85
C MET A 224 20.50 3.18 8.44
N ASP A 225 21.83 3.33 8.51
CA ASP A 225 22.51 4.57 8.09
C ASP A 225 22.25 4.89 6.61
N ILE A 226 22.24 3.87 5.75
CA ILE A 226 21.97 4.01 4.31
C ILE A 226 20.50 4.39 4.09
N TYR A 227 19.59 3.79 4.84
CA TYR A 227 18.17 4.11 4.79
C TYR A 227 17.90 5.55 5.22
N LEU A 228 18.44 5.99 6.37
CA LEU A 228 18.33 7.38 6.85
C LEU A 228 18.94 8.37 5.86
N GLN A 229 20.12 8.07 5.31
CA GLN A 229 20.72 8.89 4.25
C GLN A 229 19.80 8.98 3.03
N GLY A 230 19.18 7.86 2.65
CA GLY A 230 18.18 7.79 1.58
C GLY A 230 16.95 8.66 1.85
N LEU A 231 16.41 8.63 3.07
CA LEU A 231 15.28 9.49 3.47
C LEU A 231 15.64 10.98 3.35
N PHE A 232 16.83 11.40 3.79
CA PHE A 232 17.26 12.79 3.63
C PHE A 232 17.52 13.21 2.19
N ILE A 233 17.84 12.27 1.29
CA ILE A 233 17.90 12.56 -0.16
C ILE A 233 16.48 12.78 -0.70
N LEU A 234 15.57 11.87 -0.37
CA LEU A 234 14.17 11.89 -0.83
C LEU A 234 13.33 12.99 -0.18
N SER A 235 13.77 13.56 0.94
CA SER A 235 13.07 14.66 1.61
C SER A 235 12.94 15.91 0.74
N ASN A 236 13.81 16.07 -0.26
CA ASN A 236 13.78 17.15 -1.25
C ASN A 236 13.17 16.72 -2.60
N ASP A 237 12.50 15.57 -2.66
CA ASP A 237 11.86 15.09 -3.89
C ASP A 237 10.78 16.07 -4.36
N GLN A 238 10.70 16.25 -5.68
CA GLN A 238 9.70 17.14 -6.27
C GLN A 238 8.30 16.53 -6.20
N ALA A 239 8.21 15.20 -6.14
CA ALA A 239 6.96 14.47 -6.11
C ALA A 239 6.37 14.42 -4.68
N PRO A 240 5.17 14.97 -4.44
CA PRO A 240 4.55 14.97 -3.11
C PRO A 240 4.32 13.56 -2.58
N GLU A 241 3.98 12.60 -3.44
CA GLU A 241 3.76 11.22 -3.05
C GLU A 241 5.02 10.51 -2.53
N VAL A 242 6.22 11.00 -2.87
CA VAL A 242 7.47 10.53 -2.30
C VAL A 242 7.75 11.23 -0.97
N ARG A 243 7.56 12.55 -0.89
CA ARG A 243 7.74 13.32 0.36
C ARG A 243 6.81 12.82 1.46
N LYS A 244 5.56 12.47 1.12
CA LYS A 244 4.61 11.83 2.05
C LYS A 244 5.20 10.56 2.65
N LEU A 245 5.72 9.65 1.82
CA LEU A 245 6.34 8.41 2.30
C LEU A 245 7.58 8.65 3.16
N VAL A 246 8.32 9.74 2.95
CA VAL A 246 9.45 10.14 3.81
C VAL A 246 8.94 10.58 5.17
N CYS A 247 7.84 11.34 5.22
CA CYS A 247 7.21 11.73 6.48
C CYS A 247 6.74 10.49 7.24
N ALA A 248 5.99 9.60 6.58
CA ALA A 248 5.53 8.33 7.14
C ALA A 248 6.67 7.48 7.70
N ALA A 249 7.80 7.42 6.99
CA ALA A 249 8.98 6.70 7.45
C ALA A 249 9.53 7.26 8.78
N PHE A 250 9.63 8.58 8.91
CA PHE A 250 10.10 9.21 10.13
C PHE A 250 9.12 9.07 11.29
N VAL A 251 7.80 9.12 11.03
CA VAL A 251 6.75 8.81 12.02
C VAL A 251 6.92 7.39 12.55
N GLN A 252 6.96 6.38 11.67
CA GLN A 252 7.15 4.99 12.08
C GLN A 252 8.50 4.76 12.79
N LEU A 253 9.57 5.43 12.35
CA LEU A 253 10.87 5.31 13.00
C LEU A 253 10.90 5.91 14.40
N ILE A 254 10.22 7.04 14.65
CA ILE A 254 10.19 7.63 15.99
C ILE A 254 9.38 6.77 16.95
N GLU A 255 8.30 6.15 16.49
CA GLU A 255 7.46 5.23 17.30
C GLU A 255 8.20 3.96 17.69
N VAL A 256 8.89 3.32 16.73
CA VAL A 256 9.42 1.96 16.92
C VAL A 256 10.91 1.96 17.28
N ARG A 257 11.66 2.95 16.82
CA ARG A 257 13.13 2.97 16.83
C ARG A 257 13.70 4.37 17.10
N SER A 258 13.10 5.15 18.00
CA SER A 258 13.54 6.52 18.31
C SER A 258 15.06 6.69 18.50
N SER A 259 15.75 5.71 19.08
CA SER A 259 17.21 5.72 19.28
C SER A 259 18.05 5.85 17.99
N VAL A 260 17.56 5.38 16.84
CA VAL A 260 18.28 5.56 15.56
C VAL A 260 18.17 6.98 15.02
N LEU A 261 17.13 7.71 15.43
CA LEU A 261 16.90 9.09 15.03
C LEU A 261 17.62 10.09 15.94
N GLU A 262 17.94 9.74 17.20
CA GLU A 262 18.60 10.65 18.16
C GLU A 262 19.78 11.45 17.58
N PRO A 263 20.73 10.87 16.81
CA PRO A 263 21.86 11.62 16.26
C PRO A 263 21.46 12.66 15.20
N HIS A 264 20.29 12.50 14.60
CA HIS A 264 19.79 13.30 13.48
C HIS A 264 18.49 14.04 13.83
N LEU A 265 18.01 13.92 15.07
CA LEU A 265 16.68 14.34 15.48
C LEU A 265 16.43 15.83 15.20
N ARG A 266 17.44 16.68 15.43
CA ARG A 266 17.37 18.11 15.10
C ARG A 266 17.05 18.34 13.62
N ASN A 267 17.68 17.59 12.72
CA ASN A 267 17.47 17.72 11.28
C ASN A 267 16.09 17.17 10.87
N VAL A 268 15.63 16.11 11.53
CA VAL A 268 14.29 15.55 11.31
C VAL A 268 13.22 16.56 11.75
N ILE A 269 13.36 17.18 12.93
CA ILE A 269 12.44 18.21 13.43
C ILE A 269 12.42 19.41 12.47
N GLU A 270 13.59 19.90 12.03
CA GLU A 270 13.65 21.01 11.06
C GLU A 270 12.97 20.67 9.73
N TYR A 271 13.15 19.43 9.25
CA TYR A 271 12.45 18.96 8.07
C TYR A 271 10.94 18.90 8.29
N MET A 272 10.47 18.30 9.39
CA MET A 272 9.05 18.18 9.70
C MET A 272 8.35 19.54 9.84
N LEU A 273 9.01 20.53 10.44
CA LEU A 273 8.49 21.91 10.50
C LEU A 273 8.32 22.54 9.11
N LEU A 274 9.21 22.20 8.17
CA LEU A 274 9.13 22.69 6.80
C LEU A 274 7.98 22.01 6.04
N VAL A 275 7.90 20.69 6.08
CA VAL A 275 6.88 19.93 5.32
C VAL A 275 5.49 19.95 5.95
N ASN A 276 5.34 20.29 7.22
CA ASN A 276 4.03 20.53 7.83
C ASN A 276 3.37 21.84 7.31
N GLN A 277 4.07 22.60 6.46
CA GLN A 277 3.57 23.72 5.66
C GLN A 277 3.72 23.44 4.14
N ASP A 278 3.79 22.16 3.73
CA ASP A 278 3.84 21.80 2.31
C ASP A 278 2.56 22.27 1.60
N SER A 279 2.67 22.55 0.30
CA SER A 279 1.52 22.92 -0.53
C SER A 279 0.56 21.76 -0.79
N ASP A 280 1.03 20.53 -0.58
CA ASP A 280 0.22 19.32 -0.68
C ASP A 280 -0.28 18.92 0.71
N ASP A 281 -1.60 18.97 0.91
CA ASP A 281 -2.22 18.72 2.21
C ASP A 281 -1.99 17.30 2.73
N GLU A 282 -1.83 16.30 1.85
CA GLU A 282 -1.51 14.93 2.30
C GLU A 282 -0.09 14.85 2.86
N VAL A 283 0.87 15.57 2.27
CA VAL A 283 2.23 15.68 2.81
C VAL A 283 2.22 16.43 4.14
N ALA A 284 1.51 17.55 4.21
CA ALA A 284 1.42 18.34 5.43
C ALA A 284 0.75 17.57 6.58
N LEU A 285 -0.29 16.77 6.27
CA LEU A 285 -0.97 15.87 7.20
C LEU A 285 -0.01 14.81 7.75
N GLU A 286 0.67 14.08 6.86
CA GLU A 286 1.62 13.03 7.28
C GLU A 286 2.77 13.59 8.13
N ALA A 287 3.28 14.78 7.79
CA ALA A 287 4.26 15.48 8.61
C ALA A 287 3.71 15.89 9.98
N CYS A 288 2.42 16.21 10.07
CA CYS A 288 1.76 16.60 11.32
C CYS A 288 1.70 15.44 12.33
N GLU A 289 1.52 14.21 11.85
CA GLU A 289 1.47 13.02 12.70
C GLU A 289 2.76 12.80 13.51
N PHE A 290 3.89 13.28 13.00
CA PHE A 290 5.18 13.22 13.68
C PHE A 290 5.16 13.83 15.08
N TRP A 291 4.37 14.90 15.30
CA TRP A 291 4.38 15.60 16.59
C TRP A 291 3.70 14.79 17.69
N SER A 292 2.59 14.15 17.38
CA SER A 292 1.90 13.24 18.29
C SER A 292 2.79 12.02 18.56
N ALA A 293 3.32 11.39 17.50
CA ALA A 293 4.23 10.25 17.62
C ALA A 293 5.49 10.57 18.44
N TYR A 294 6.05 11.77 18.29
CA TYR A 294 7.18 12.24 19.09
C TYR A 294 6.84 12.30 20.59
N CYS A 295 5.66 12.85 20.93
CA CYS A 295 5.21 12.98 22.31
C CYS A 295 4.92 11.61 22.93
N GLU A 296 4.36 10.68 22.17
CA GLU A 296 4.09 9.30 22.61
C GLU A 296 5.36 8.46 22.76
N ALA A 297 6.40 8.73 21.98
CA ALA A 297 7.68 8.02 22.04
C ALA A 297 8.50 8.28 23.33
N GLU A 298 7.98 9.07 24.27
CA GLU A 298 8.61 9.45 25.56
C GLU A 298 10.06 9.98 25.42
N LEU A 299 10.35 10.62 24.28
CA LEU A 299 11.65 11.24 24.04
C LEU A 299 11.87 12.46 24.94
N PRO A 300 13.13 12.85 25.22
CA PRO A 300 13.41 14.03 26.04
C PRO A 300 12.70 15.28 25.47
N PRO A 301 11.80 15.92 26.24
CA PRO A 301 11.03 17.06 25.75
C PRO A 301 11.93 18.26 25.40
N GLU A 302 13.12 18.32 26.00
CA GLU A 302 14.15 19.33 25.71
C GLU A 302 14.54 19.42 24.24
N ASN A 303 14.49 18.31 23.49
CA ASN A 303 14.86 18.31 22.07
C ASN A 303 13.85 19.09 21.20
N LEU A 304 12.59 19.20 21.65
CA LEU A 304 11.54 19.94 20.94
C LEU A 304 11.33 21.35 21.50
N ARG A 305 11.78 21.61 22.73
CA ARG A 305 11.58 22.89 23.45
C ARG A 305 12.02 24.12 22.64
N GLU A 306 13.17 24.06 21.96
CA GLU A 306 13.67 25.19 21.15
C GLU A 306 12.84 25.46 19.88
N PHE A 307 12.02 24.49 19.46
CA PHE A 307 11.21 24.53 18.24
C PHE A 307 9.77 24.95 18.50
N LEU A 308 9.27 24.85 19.73
CA LEU A 308 7.89 25.23 20.11
C LEU A 308 7.46 26.62 19.60
N PRO A 309 8.30 27.67 19.64
CA PRO A 309 7.94 29.00 19.12
C PRO A 309 7.62 29.01 17.61
N ARG A 310 8.15 28.06 16.84
CA ARG A 310 7.86 27.88 15.41
C ARG A 310 6.74 26.87 15.18
N LEU A 311 6.73 25.78 15.94
CA LEU A 311 5.78 24.69 15.80
C LEU A 311 4.34 25.12 16.12
N ILE A 312 4.12 25.77 17.27
CA ILE A 312 2.78 26.14 17.74
C ILE A 312 2.04 27.02 16.71
N PRO A 313 2.65 28.09 16.15
CA PRO A 313 2.00 28.87 15.10
C PRO A 313 1.61 28.06 13.86
N ILE A 314 2.44 27.09 13.44
CA ILE A 314 2.16 26.24 12.28
C ILE A 314 0.92 25.38 12.56
N LEU A 315 0.90 24.69 13.70
CA LEU A 315 -0.23 23.84 14.09
C LEU A 315 -1.53 24.65 14.21
N LEU A 316 -1.48 25.84 14.81
CA LEU A 316 -2.66 26.71 14.91
C LEU A 316 -3.14 27.20 13.54
N SER A 317 -2.23 27.52 12.61
CA SER A 317 -2.60 27.90 11.24
C SER A 317 -3.29 26.74 10.51
N ASN A 318 -2.78 25.52 10.71
CA ASN A 318 -3.32 24.30 10.10
C ASN A 318 -4.65 23.85 10.72
N MET A 319 -5.04 24.40 11.87
CA MET A 319 -6.36 24.18 12.50
C MET A 319 -7.48 25.06 11.92
N ALA A 320 -7.18 25.99 11.01
CA ALA A 320 -8.23 26.72 10.30
C ALA A 320 -9.09 25.75 9.49
N TYR A 321 -10.41 25.98 9.45
CA TYR A 321 -11.26 25.29 8.48
C TYR A 321 -10.83 25.70 7.07
N ALA A 322 -10.78 24.74 6.14
CA ALA A 322 -10.61 25.06 4.74
C ALA A 322 -11.85 25.81 4.22
N ASP A 323 -11.69 26.68 3.22
CA ASP A 323 -12.79 27.46 2.64
C ASP A 323 -13.88 26.57 2.01
N ASP A 324 -13.53 25.33 1.68
CA ASP A 324 -14.38 24.27 1.13
C ASP A 324 -14.68 23.14 2.14
N ASP A 325 -14.45 23.37 3.44
CA ASP A 325 -14.78 22.38 4.47
C ASP A 325 -16.31 22.20 4.57
N GLU A 326 -16.78 21.08 4.01
CA GLU A 326 -18.20 20.71 3.96
C GLU A 326 -18.85 20.72 5.35
N SER A 327 -18.08 20.45 6.42
CA SER A 327 -18.61 20.47 7.79
C SER A 327 -19.04 21.86 8.26
N VAL A 328 -18.40 22.93 7.75
CA VAL A 328 -18.79 24.31 8.06
C VAL A 328 -20.05 24.68 7.30
N VAL A 329 -20.14 24.29 6.02
CA VAL A 329 -21.29 24.56 5.16
C VAL A 329 -22.53 23.83 5.68
N GLU A 330 -22.40 22.56 6.06
CA GLU A 330 -23.47 21.78 6.69
C GLU A 330 -23.91 22.42 8.01
N ALA A 331 -22.97 22.83 8.88
CA ALA A 331 -23.30 23.44 10.16
C ALA A 331 -24.00 24.81 10.01
N GLU A 332 -23.67 25.60 9.00
CA GLU A 332 -24.31 26.89 8.72
C GLU A 332 -25.73 26.73 8.13
N GLU A 333 -25.97 25.71 7.32
CA GLU A 333 -27.29 25.44 6.72
C GLU A 333 -28.25 24.69 7.68
N ASP A 334 -27.73 23.85 8.58
CA ASP A 334 -28.52 22.94 9.43
C ASP A 334 -28.91 23.52 10.80
N GLY A 335 -28.31 24.62 11.26
CA GLY A 335 -28.58 25.21 12.59
C GLY A 335 -30.02 25.70 12.83
N SER A 336 -30.88 25.66 11.80
CA SER A 336 -32.30 26.07 11.88
C SER A 336 -33.30 24.95 11.55
N LEU A 337 -32.81 23.76 11.23
CA LEU A 337 -33.64 22.58 10.93
C LEU A 337 -33.65 21.64 12.15
N PRO A 338 -34.79 21.01 12.46
CA PRO A 338 -34.82 19.94 13.45
C PRO A 338 -34.11 18.70 12.90
N ASP A 339 -33.25 18.08 13.72
CA ASP A 339 -32.55 16.82 13.42
C ASP A 339 -33.52 15.79 12.81
N ARG A 340 -33.09 15.10 11.74
CA ARG A 340 -33.91 14.02 11.17
C ARG A 340 -33.78 12.80 12.08
N ASP A 341 -34.80 11.95 12.08
CA ASP A 341 -34.78 10.70 12.87
C ASP A 341 -33.60 9.78 12.54
N GLN A 342 -33.05 9.89 11.32
CA GLN A 342 -31.84 9.18 10.86
C GLN A 342 -30.52 9.74 11.43
N ASP A 343 -30.52 10.99 11.89
CA ASP A 343 -29.33 11.67 12.46
C ASP A 343 -29.28 11.49 13.99
N LEU A 344 -30.39 11.05 14.59
CA LEU A 344 -30.49 10.69 16.01
C LEU A 344 -29.88 9.31 16.25
N LYS A 345 -28.64 9.27 16.75
CA LYS A 345 -28.01 8.01 17.18
C LYS A 345 -28.91 7.24 18.18
N PRO A 346 -29.16 5.94 17.98
CA PRO A 346 -29.95 5.13 18.90
C PRO A 346 -29.36 5.19 20.32
N ARG A 347 -30.10 5.80 21.25
CA ARG A 347 -29.71 5.79 22.67
C ARG A 347 -30.24 4.54 23.34
N PHE A 348 -29.41 3.51 23.43
CA PHE A 348 -29.70 2.37 24.27
C PHE A 348 -29.51 2.74 25.75
N HIS A 349 -30.57 2.61 26.55
CA HIS A 349 -30.48 2.81 27.99
C HIS A 349 -29.70 1.64 28.61
N SER A 350 -28.41 1.83 28.89
CA SER A 350 -27.61 0.84 29.61
C SER A 350 -28.11 0.73 31.06
N SER A 351 -28.73 -0.40 31.38
CA SER A 351 -29.02 -0.74 32.77
C SER A 351 -27.69 -0.97 33.50
N ARG A 352 -27.54 -0.48 34.74
CA ARG A 352 -26.30 -0.54 35.56
C ARG A 352 -25.78 -1.95 35.89
N PHE A 353 -26.25 -2.98 35.20
CA PHE A 353 -26.01 -4.38 35.54
C PHE A 353 -25.98 -5.29 34.30
N HIS A 354 -25.17 -4.96 33.29
CA HIS A 354 -24.42 -5.92 32.45
C HIS A 354 -23.70 -5.16 31.33
N GLY A 355 -22.40 -5.39 31.21
CA GLY A 355 -21.61 -4.92 30.08
C GLY A 355 -21.97 -5.74 28.85
N SER A 356 -22.53 -5.08 27.85
CA SER A 356 -22.43 -5.49 26.45
C SER A 356 -21.44 -4.53 25.82
N GLU A 357 -20.35 -5.11 25.30
CA GLU A 357 -19.43 -4.47 24.37
C GLU A 357 -20.26 -4.10 23.13
N ASP A 358 -20.37 -2.80 22.85
CA ASP A 358 -21.16 -2.30 21.73
C ASP A 358 -20.31 -2.31 20.46
N GLU A 359 -20.87 -2.96 19.44
CA GLU A 359 -20.41 -3.04 18.06
C GLU A 359 -20.29 -1.62 17.47
N GLU A 360 -19.10 -1.24 17.01
CA GLU A 360 -18.87 0.02 16.30
C GLU A 360 -19.42 -0.12 14.86
N ASP A 361 -20.64 0.41 14.64
CA ASP A 361 -21.28 0.51 13.34
C ASP A 361 -20.50 1.47 12.40
N GLU A 362 -20.04 0.94 11.26
CA GLU A 362 -19.09 1.52 10.29
C GLU A 362 -19.64 2.64 9.36
N ASP A 363 -20.78 3.28 9.65
CA ASP A 363 -21.48 4.19 8.71
C ASP A 363 -21.45 5.71 9.08
N ASP A 364 -20.48 6.16 9.88
CA ASP A 364 -20.31 7.57 10.33
C ASP A 364 -19.40 8.47 9.40
N ASN A 365 -19.22 8.10 8.12
CA ASN A 365 -17.93 8.33 7.44
C ASN A 365 -17.64 9.65 6.68
N ILE A 366 -18.49 10.68 6.72
CA ILE A 366 -18.12 12.00 6.11
C ILE A 366 -17.60 12.99 7.16
N VAL A 367 -18.28 13.11 8.31
CA VAL A 367 -17.87 14.05 9.39
C VAL A 367 -16.61 13.55 10.13
N ASN A 368 -16.31 12.25 10.09
CA ASN A 368 -15.18 11.64 10.80
C ASN A 368 -13.88 11.52 10.01
N VAL A 369 -13.80 12.01 8.76
CA VAL A 369 -12.56 11.92 7.97
C VAL A 369 -11.40 12.60 8.70
N TRP A 370 -10.30 11.85 8.91
CA TRP A 370 -9.07 12.36 9.51
C TRP A 370 -8.39 13.33 8.54
N ASN A 371 -8.07 14.54 9.00
CA ASN A 371 -7.54 15.61 8.16
C ASN A 371 -6.49 16.45 8.92
N LEU A 372 -5.79 17.32 8.19
CA LEU A 372 -4.68 18.14 8.72
C LEU A 372 -5.10 18.97 9.94
N ARG A 373 -6.32 19.50 9.93
CA ARG A 373 -6.89 20.27 11.03
C ARG A 373 -7.04 19.43 12.30
N LYS A 374 -7.69 18.26 12.20
CA LYS A 374 -7.86 17.33 13.34
C LYS A 374 -6.51 16.84 13.86
N CYS A 375 -5.58 16.52 12.94
CA CYS A 375 -4.23 16.11 13.29
C CYS A 375 -3.45 17.22 14.02
N SER A 376 -3.55 18.47 13.55
CA SER A 376 -2.88 19.61 14.19
C SER A 376 -3.45 19.93 15.58
N ALA A 377 -4.77 19.78 15.74
CA ALA A 377 -5.43 19.91 17.05
C ALA A 377 -4.97 18.80 18.02
N ALA A 378 -4.89 17.55 17.55
CA ALA A 378 -4.38 16.44 18.34
C ALA A 378 -2.90 16.67 18.74
N ALA A 379 -2.06 17.12 17.81
CA ALA A 379 -0.67 17.45 18.10
C ALA A 379 -0.54 18.52 19.20
N ILE A 380 -1.36 19.58 19.17
CA ILE A 380 -1.39 20.60 20.24
C ILE A 380 -1.82 19.99 21.58
N ASP A 381 -2.80 19.09 21.59
CA ASP A 381 -3.23 18.40 22.82
C ASP A 381 -2.06 17.59 23.43
N PHE A 382 -1.38 16.76 22.62
CA PHE A 382 -0.17 16.04 23.06
C PHE A 382 0.91 16.98 23.60
N LEU A 383 1.21 18.07 22.88
CA LEU A 383 2.19 19.06 23.33
C LEU A 383 1.78 19.70 24.65
N SER A 384 0.49 20.00 24.85
CA SER A 384 -0.01 20.59 26.10
C SER A 384 0.13 19.65 27.29
N ASN A 385 -0.06 18.33 27.07
CA ASN A 385 0.13 17.32 28.10
C ASN A 385 1.62 17.13 28.46
N VAL A 386 2.53 17.26 27.49
CA VAL A 386 3.98 17.10 27.70
C VAL A 386 4.63 18.34 28.32
N PHE A 387 4.30 19.54 27.81
CA PHE A 387 4.98 20.79 28.18
C PHE A 387 4.21 21.64 29.19
N GLY A 388 2.93 21.35 29.44
CA GLY A 388 2.09 22.09 30.39
C GLY A 388 2.10 23.59 30.15
N ASP A 389 2.35 24.38 31.19
CA ASP A 389 2.34 25.84 31.13
C ASP A 389 3.42 26.45 30.21
N GLU A 390 4.43 25.68 29.80
CA GLU A 390 5.54 26.17 28.98
C GLU A 390 5.12 26.55 27.55
N ILE A 391 3.98 26.04 27.05
CA ILE A 391 3.46 26.42 25.73
C ILE A 391 2.74 27.77 25.77
N LEU A 392 2.25 28.20 26.94
CA LEU A 392 1.40 29.38 27.11
C LEU A 392 2.05 30.68 26.60
N PRO A 393 3.34 30.96 26.84
CA PRO A 393 3.98 32.17 26.32
C PRO A 393 3.93 32.30 24.80
N THR A 394 3.92 31.18 24.08
CA THR A 394 3.81 31.14 22.62
C THR A 394 2.36 31.12 22.16
N LEU A 395 1.51 30.36 22.86
CA LEU A 395 0.11 30.14 22.50
C LEU A 395 -0.77 31.38 22.73
N MET A 396 -0.65 32.00 23.91
CA MET A 396 -1.54 33.08 24.37
C MET A 396 -1.56 34.31 23.44
N PRO A 397 -0.43 34.81 22.92
CA PRO A 397 -0.44 35.96 22.02
C PRO A 397 -1.21 35.70 20.71
N ILE A 398 -1.23 34.46 20.23
CA ILE A 398 -1.91 34.08 18.98
C ILE A 398 -3.41 33.99 19.22
N VAL A 399 -3.81 33.27 20.28
CA VAL A 399 -5.23 33.10 20.64
C VAL A 399 -5.90 34.41 21.03
N GLN A 400 -5.16 35.40 21.55
CA GLN A 400 -5.72 36.73 21.86
C GLN A 400 -6.00 37.60 20.63
N VAL A 401 -5.43 37.25 19.48
CA VAL A 401 -5.53 38.04 18.24
C VAL A 401 -6.46 37.36 17.21
N LEU A 402 -6.65 36.03 17.34
CA LEU A 402 -7.76 35.29 16.73
C LEU A 402 -9.08 35.74 17.36
#